data_AF-A0AAN7FXH4-F1
#
_entry.id   AF-A0AAN7FXH4-F1
#
_cell.length_a   1.000
_cell.length_b   1.000
_cell.length_c   1.000
_cell.angle_alpha   90.00
_cell.angle_beta   90.00
_cell.angle_gamma   90.00
#
_symmetry.space_group_name_H-M   'P 1'
#
loop_
_entity.id
_entity.type
_entity.pdbx_description
1 polymer ?
#
loop_
_entity_poly.entity_id
_entity_poly.type
_entity_poly.pdbx_seq_one_letter_code
_entity_poly.pdbx_strand_id
1 'polypeptide(L)'
;MASAFTTFFFFFFLVFNLASLHHHVLARDVVEIEEGYTVTTVIDGHKLGINPRSILPKPGSSDLLLLDSVSSIVYTLSFPTSKESKVKVNRLAGASDKNGGYADGELDSARFNKPRSFAVDLKGNVYVADKTNHAIRKISNTGVKTIAGGYSKNPGHQDGPAKNASFSDDFEISFVPEKCALLISDHGNQLVRQISLKAEDCVRGSQFALGAVSIWVLGLGLSCLLGLIVGIAVQPYIFRRTERLQPPVFQDMDALPNPSGEASTDTLLRHQKRSC
;
A
#
# COMPACT_ATOMS: atom_id res chain seq x y z
N MET A 1 20.76 -67.43 -33.23
CA MET A 1 21.16 -66.02 -32.94
C MET A 1 19.99 -65.09 -32.58
N ALA A 2 18.72 -65.44 -32.86
CA ALA A 2 17.57 -64.57 -32.55
C ALA A 2 17.06 -64.61 -31.09
N SER A 3 17.40 -65.63 -30.29
CA SER A 3 16.85 -65.79 -28.92
C SER A 3 17.64 -65.07 -27.82
N ALA A 4 18.90 -64.71 -28.08
CA ALA A 4 19.73 -63.99 -27.10
C ALA A 4 19.50 -62.48 -27.11
N PHE A 5 19.03 -61.93 -28.25
CA PHE A 5 18.74 -60.50 -28.39
C PHE A 5 17.40 -60.13 -27.73
N THR A 6 16.41 -61.02 -27.75
CA THR A 6 15.09 -60.80 -27.15
C THR A 6 15.12 -60.89 -25.62
N THR A 7 15.93 -61.80 -25.05
CA THR A 7 16.10 -61.90 -23.59
C THR A 7 16.87 -60.72 -23.01
N PHE A 8 17.86 -60.20 -23.73
CA PHE A 8 18.62 -59.03 -23.30
C PHE A 8 17.77 -57.76 -23.27
N PHE A 9 16.92 -57.55 -24.28
CA PHE A 9 15.97 -56.43 -24.30
C PHE A 9 14.91 -56.55 -23.19
N PHE A 10 14.38 -57.74 -22.93
CA PHE A 10 13.41 -57.95 -21.85
C PHE A 10 14.01 -57.68 -20.47
N PHE A 11 15.26 -58.10 -20.24
CA PHE A 11 15.95 -57.87 -18.98
C PHE A 11 16.25 -56.37 -18.77
N PHE A 12 16.69 -55.68 -19.83
CA PHE A 12 16.93 -54.24 -19.75
C PHE A 12 15.64 -53.44 -19.53
N PHE A 13 14.53 -53.85 -20.18
CA PHE A 13 13.22 -53.24 -19.97
C PHE A 13 12.68 -53.49 -18.55
N LEU A 14 12.89 -54.70 -18.01
CA LEU A 14 12.50 -55.04 -16.63
C LEU A 14 13.32 -54.25 -15.60
N VAL A 15 14.64 -54.10 -15.81
CA VAL A 15 15.53 -53.32 -14.93
C VAL A 15 15.23 -51.83 -15.02
N PHE A 16 14.94 -51.28 -16.21
CA PHE A 16 14.52 -49.89 -16.35
C PHE A 16 13.16 -49.62 -15.68
N ASN A 17 12.20 -50.55 -15.79
CA ASN A 17 10.92 -50.42 -15.10
C ASN A 17 11.06 -50.58 -13.59
N LEU A 18 11.94 -51.46 -13.08
CA LEU A 18 12.23 -51.56 -11.63
C LEU A 18 12.98 -50.33 -11.09
N ALA A 19 13.88 -49.73 -11.87
CA ALA A 19 14.60 -48.49 -11.50
C ALA A 19 13.66 -47.27 -11.53
N SER A 20 12.73 -47.21 -12.49
CA SER A 20 11.68 -46.18 -12.54
C SER A 20 10.63 -46.37 -11.44
N LEU A 21 10.37 -47.60 -11.00
CA LEU A 21 9.49 -47.89 -9.86
C LEU A 21 10.14 -47.50 -8.52
N HIS A 22 11.47 -47.46 -8.44
CA HIS A 22 12.18 -46.95 -7.25
C HIS A 22 12.17 -45.42 -7.13
N HIS A 23 11.82 -44.66 -8.18
CA HIS A 23 11.68 -43.20 -8.12
C HIS A 23 10.25 -42.72 -7.83
N HIS A 24 9.28 -43.64 -7.73
CA HIS A 24 7.88 -43.31 -7.46
C HIS A 24 7.33 -43.90 -6.16
N VAL A 25 8.17 -44.52 -5.33
CA VAL A 25 7.75 -45.04 -4.03
C VAL A 25 8.44 -44.21 -2.94
N LEU A 26 7.64 -43.40 -2.25
CA LEU A 26 7.99 -42.48 -1.16
C LEU A 26 8.48 -41.09 -1.57
N ALA A 27 7.73 -40.41 -2.45
CA ALA A 27 7.56 -38.97 -2.24
C ALA A 27 6.79 -38.80 -0.92
N ARG A 28 7.50 -38.87 0.21
CA ARG A 28 7.05 -38.14 1.41
C ARG A 28 6.92 -36.70 0.95
N ASP A 29 5.83 -36.03 1.28
CA ASP A 29 5.72 -34.58 1.20
C ASP A 29 6.82 -33.99 2.11
N VAL A 30 8.05 -33.89 1.59
CA VAL A 30 9.17 -33.27 2.27
C VAL A 30 8.95 -31.78 2.12
N VAL A 31 8.45 -31.18 3.19
CA VAL A 31 8.41 -29.72 3.29
C VAL A 31 9.87 -29.24 3.38
N GLU A 32 10.37 -28.65 2.30
CA GLU A 32 11.65 -27.95 2.30
C GLU A 32 11.46 -26.59 2.99
N ILE A 33 12.09 -26.42 4.15
CA ILE A 33 12.08 -25.16 4.88
C ILE A 33 13.18 -24.28 4.31
N GLU A 34 12.83 -23.05 3.92
CA GLU A 34 13.82 -22.04 3.54
C GLU A 34 14.66 -21.65 4.77
N GLU A 35 15.99 -21.73 4.64
CA GLU A 35 16.93 -21.41 5.72
C GLU A 35 17.07 -19.89 5.93
N GLY A 36 17.47 -19.47 7.13
CA GLY A 36 17.78 -18.05 7.44
C GLY A 36 16.71 -17.31 8.25
N TYR A 37 15.56 -17.95 8.54
CA TYR A 37 14.55 -17.39 9.45
C TYR A 37 14.78 -17.86 10.88
N THR A 38 14.78 -16.91 11.83
CA THR A 38 14.84 -17.20 13.27
C THR A 38 13.59 -16.69 13.97
N VAL A 39 13.02 -17.49 14.87
CA VAL A 39 11.89 -17.09 15.71
C VAL A 39 12.38 -16.82 17.13
N THR A 40 12.11 -15.62 17.64
CA THR A 40 12.43 -15.24 19.02
C THR A 40 11.20 -14.66 19.71
N THR A 41 11.11 -14.87 21.03
CA THR A 41 10.00 -14.35 21.83
C THR A 41 10.28 -12.91 22.24
N VAL A 42 9.45 -11.99 21.76
CA VAL A 42 9.54 -10.56 22.08
C VAL A 42 8.84 -10.22 23.40
N ILE A 43 7.65 -10.79 23.63
CA ILE A 43 6.89 -10.67 24.87
C ILE A 43 6.37 -12.05 25.28
N ASP A 44 6.31 -12.29 26.59
CA ASP A 44 5.73 -13.51 27.15
C ASP A 44 4.37 -13.19 27.77
N GLY A 45 3.30 -13.49 27.03
CA GLY A 45 1.92 -13.21 27.43
C GLY A 45 1.51 -13.89 28.74
N HIS A 46 2.05 -15.08 29.04
CA HIS A 46 1.76 -15.79 30.29
C HIS A 46 2.29 -15.02 31.50
N LYS A 47 3.49 -14.45 31.39
CA LYS A 47 4.09 -13.61 32.46
C LYS A 47 3.36 -12.28 32.64
N LEU A 48 2.81 -11.73 31.57
CA LEU A 48 2.13 -10.44 31.58
C LEU A 48 0.61 -10.56 31.84
N GLY A 49 0.06 -11.77 31.81
CA GLY A 49 -1.39 -11.99 31.86
C GLY A 49 -2.13 -11.37 30.68
N ILE A 50 -1.52 -11.45 29.49
CA ILE A 50 -2.02 -10.94 28.21
C ILE A 50 -2.15 -12.11 27.24
N ASN A 51 -3.29 -12.26 26.59
CA ASN A 51 -3.53 -13.27 25.56
C ASN A 51 -3.54 -12.65 24.15
N PRO A 52 -2.40 -12.58 23.47
CA PRO A 52 -2.30 -11.91 22.16
C PRO A 52 -3.10 -12.66 21.09
N ARG A 53 -4.07 -11.98 20.46
CA ARG A 53 -4.89 -12.54 19.36
C ARG A 53 -4.47 -12.02 17.99
N SER A 54 -4.12 -10.74 17.89
CA SER A 54 -3.71 -10.07 16.65
C SER A 54 -2.74 -8.95 16.98
N ILE A 55 -1.83 -8.65 16.06
CA ILE A 55 -0.84 -7.58 16.18
C ILE A 55 -0.73 -6.82 14.86
N LEU A 56 -0.66 -5.50 14.91
CA LEU A 56 -0.47 -4.64 13.74
C LEU A 56 0.48 -3.48 14.08
N PRO A 57 1.24 -2.96 13.11
CA PRO A 57 2.04 -1.76 13.33
C PRO A 57 1.15 -0.55 13.59
N LYS A 58 1.61 0.36 14.45
CA LYS A 58 0.98 1.68 14.61
C LYS A 58 1.50 2.62 13.52
N PRO A 59 0.63 3.20 12.67
CA PRO A 59 1.07 4.11 11.62
C PRO A 59 1.86 5.31 12.18
N GLY A 60 3.00 5.59 11.55
CA GLY A 60 3.86 6.72 11.92
C GLY A 60 4.71 6.52 13.17
N SER A 61 4.75 5.32 13.77
CA SER A 61 5.70 5.00 14.84
C SER A 61 6.30 3.59 14.70
N SER A 62 7.28 3.26 15.54
CA SER A 62 7.83 1.91 15.70
C SER A 62 7.05 1.07 16.71
N ASP A 63 5.92 1.58 17.23
CA ASP A 63 5.09 0.85 18.17
C ASP A 63 4.22 -0.16 17.44
N LEU A 64 3.81 -1.19 18.17
CA LEU A 64 2.81 -2.16 17.72
C LEU A 64 1.52 -2.00 18.52
N LEU A 65 0.40 -2.30 17.90
CA LEU A 65 -0.89 -2.48 18.53
C LEU A 65 -1.13 -3.96 18.73
N LEU A 66 -1.58 -4.34 19.91
CA LEU A 66 -1.85 -5.73 20.26
C LEU A 66 -3.29 -5.84 20.76
N LEU A 67 -4.04 -6.76 20.17
CA LEU A 67 -5.39 -7.10 20.62
C LEU A 67 -5.35 -8.31 21.54
N ASP A 68 -5.78 -8.14 22.79
CA ASP A 68 -6.09 -9.25 23.69
C ASP A 68 -7.59 -9.56 23.63
N SER A 69 -7.91 -10.68 23.00
CA SER A 69 -9.31 -11.11 22.83
C SER A 69 -9.92 -11.56 24.15
N VAL A 70 -9.17 -12.26 24.99
CA VAL A 70 -9.71 -12.85 26.23
C VAL A 70 -9.99 -11.77 27.25
N SER A 71 -9.04 -10.86 27.46
CA SER A 71 -9.21 -9.73 28.38
C SER A 71 -10.06 -8.60 27.78
N SER A 72 -10.38 -8.65 26.47
CA SER A 72 -11.12 -7.60 25.75
C SER A 72 -10.43 -6.22 25.83
N ILE A 73 -9.10 -6.21 25.72
CA ILE A 73 -8.27 -5.01 25.85
C ILE A 73 -7.39 -4.86 24.60
N VAL A 74 -7.20 -3.61 24.16
CA VAL A 74 -6.21 -3.24 23.15
C VAL A 74 -5.02 -2.59 23.84
N TYR A 75 -3.81 -3.04 23.51
CA TYR A 75 -2.54 -2.55 24.05
C TYR A 75 -1.69 -1.87 22.97
N THR A 76 -0.80 -0.97 23.40
CA THR A 76 0.35 -0.50 22.62
C THR A 76 1.63 -1.10 23.18
N LEU A 77 2.48 -1.58 22.29
CA LEU A 77 3.81 -2.13 22.59
C LEU A 77 4.85 -1.15 22.06
N SER A 78 5.63 -0.55 22.96
CA SER A 78 6.69 0.38 22.60
C SER A 78 8.05 -0.28 22.76
N PHE A 79 8.82 -0.21 21.68
CA PHE A 79 10.18 -0.76 21.60
C PHE A 79 11.18 0.33 21.93
N PRO A 80 11.88 0.22 23.06
CA PRO A 80 12.90 1.19 23.44
C PRO A 80 14.10 1.10 22.48
N THR A 81 14.71 2.24 22.19
CA THR A 81 15.86 2.34 21.27
C THR A 81 17.13 1.70 21.83
N SER A 82 17.21 1.47 23.15
CA SER A 82 18.33 0.78 23.79
C SER A 82 18.12 -0.73 23.84
N LYS A 83 19.15 -1.48 23.45
CA LYS A 83 19.14 -2.97 23.36
C LYS A 83 18.86 -3.69 24.70
N GLU A 84 18.91 -2.99 25.82
CA GLU A 84 18.71 -3.56 27.16
C GLU A 84 17.35 -3.22 27.79
N SER A 85 16.57 -2.31 27.20
CA SER A 85 15.25 -1.98 27.75
C SER A 85 14.18 -2.96 27.30
N LYS A 86 13.38 -3.42 28.26
CA LYS A 86 12.23 -4.30 28.00
C LYS A 86 11.15 -3.56 27.21
N VAL A 87 10.41 -4.29 26.38
CA VAL A 87 9.23 -3.77 25.68
C VAL A 87 8.23 -3.22 26.69
N LYS A 88 7.80 -1.97 26.50
CA LYS A 88 6.80 -1.33 27.36
C LYS A 88 5.41 -1.63 26.82
N VAL A 89 4.54 -2.17 27.67
CA VAL A 89 3.15 -2.48 27.32
C VAL A 89 2.22 -1.49 28.01
N ASN A 90 1.46 -0.72 27.23
CA ASN A 90 0.46 0.21 27.77
C ASN A 90 -0.92 -0.18 27.27
N ARG A 91 -1.94 0.00 28.11
CA ARG A 91 -3.33 -0.16 27.68
C ARG A 91 -3.72 1.04 26.80
N LEU A 92 -4.24 0.75 25.61
CA LEU A 92 -4.81 1.76 24.72
C LEU A 92 -6.30 1.96 24.98
N ALA A 93 -7.07 0.88 25.08
CA ALA A 93 -8.51 0.93 25.31
C ALA A 93 -9.04 -0.38 25.92
N GLY A 94 -10.14 -0.28 26.66
CA GLY A 94 -10.80 -1.40 27.33
C GLY A 94 -10.74 -1.26 28.86
N ALA A 95 -11.80 -1.69 29.54
CA ALA A 95 -11.88 -1.66 30.99
C ALA A 95 -10.82 -2.57 31.64
N SER A 96 -10.28 -2.14 32.78
CA SER A 96 -9.21 -2.84 33.51
C SER A 96 -9.65 -4.12 34.22
N ASP A 97 -10.96 -4.32 34.42
CA ASP A 97 -11.52 -5.46 35.12
C ASP A 97 -11.51 -6.76 34.29
N LYS A 98 -11.05 -6.68 33.03
CA LYS A 98 -10.93 -7.82 32.09
C LYS A 98 -12.25 -8.56 31.83
N ASN A 99 -13.37 -7.90 32.14
CA ASN A 99 -14.69 -8.45 31.88
C ASN A 99 -15.20 -7.96 30.53
N GLY A 100 -15.63 -8.92 29.69
CA GLY A 100 -16.30 -8.60 28.44
C GLY A 100 -17.57 -7.79 28.67
N GLY A 101 -17.88 -6.87 27.75
CA GLY A 101 -19.09 -6.06 27.82
C GLY A 101 -19.27 -5.19 26.58
N TYR A 102 -20.31 -4.35 26.57
CA TYR A 102 -20.63 -3.47 25.45
C TYR A 102 -20.90 -2.06 25.96
N ALA A 103 -19.89 -1.20 25.90
CA ALA A 103 -20.01 0.20 26.30
C ALA A 103 -19.08 1.08 25.46
N ASP A 104 -19.63 2.13 24.86
CA ASP A 104 -18.88 3.24 24.27
C ASP A 104 -18.47 4.24 25.37
N GLY A 105 -17.52 5.13 25.08
CA GLY A 105 -17.07 6.16 26.02
C GLY A 105 -15.55 6.38 26.00
N GLU A 106 -15.02 6.87 27.12
CA GLU A 106 -13.58 7.07 27.31
C GLU A 106 -12.79 5.77 27.15
N LEU A 107 -11.51 5.89 26.78
CA LEU A 107 -10.66 4.73 26.46
C LEU A 107 -10.60 3.69 27.59
N ASP A 108 -10.53 4.14 28.85
CA ASP A 108 -10.41 3.29 30.04
C ASP A 108 -11.75 2.74 30.56
N SER A 109 -12.89 3.30 30.12
CA SER A 109 -14.22 2.87 30.55
C SER A 109 -14.99 2.10 29.47
N ALA A 110 -14.57 2.24 28.21
CA ALA A 110 -15.12 1.49 27.09
C ALA A 110 -14.95 -0.01 27.30
N ARG A 111 -15.94 -0.78 26.83
CA ARG A 111 -15.95 -2.24 26.94
C ARG A 111 -16.13 -2.88 25.59
N PHE A 112 -15.35 -3.92 25.36
CA PHE A 112 -15.43 -4.85 24.23
C PHE A 112 -15.77 -6.24 24.77
N ASN A 113 -16.14 -7.17 23.89
CA ASN A 113 -16.47 -8.54 24.28
C ASN A 113 -15.91 -9.57 23.28
N LYS A 114 -14.76 -10.13 23.65
CA LYS A 114 -13.99 -11.09 22.84
C LYS A 114 -13.71 -10.58 21.42
N PRO A 115 -13.09 -9.40 21.27
CA PRO A 115 -12.78 -8.87 19.95
C PRO A 115 -11.83 -9.82 19.19
N ARG A 116 -12.02 -9.99 17.88
CA ARG A 116 -11.31 -11.01 17.08
C ARG A 116 -10.19 -10.44 16.23
N SER A 117 -10.46 -9.31 15.58
CA SER A 117 -9.50 -8.63 14.73
C SER A 117 -9.63 -7.12 14.87
N PHE A 118 -8.65 -6.40 14.34
CA PHE A 118 -8.69 -4.95 14.26
C PHE A 118 -7.95 -4.46 13.01
N ALA A 119 -8.24 -3.24 12.58
CA ALA A 119 -7.58 -2.54 11.49
C ALA A 119 -7.23 -1.12 11.92
N VAL A 120 -6.26 -0.49 11.27
CA VAL A 120 -5.78 0.85 11.64
C VAL A 120 -5.82 1.75 10.42
N ASP A 121 -6.44 2.93 10.53
CA ASP A 121 -6.42 3.91 9.44
C ASP A 121 -5.15 4.77 9.42
N LEU A 122 -5.02 5.60 8.38
CA LEU A 122 -3.86 6.47 8.16
C LEU A 122 -3.68 7.54 9.25
N LYS A 123 -4.70 7.80 10.06
CA LYS A 123 -4.65 8.73 11.20
C LYS A 123 -4.35 8.03 12.52
N GLY A 124 -4.28 6.71 12.52
CA GLY A 124 -4.07 5.90 13.71
C GLY A 124 -5.35 5.61 14.51
N ASN A 125 -6.54 5.84 13.95
CA ASN A 125 -7.74 5.30 14.60
C ASN A 125 -7.75 3.78 14.42
N VAL A 126 -8.21 3.08 15.45
CA VAL A 126 -8.26 1.61 15.47
C VAL A 126 -9.71 1.16 15.34
N TYR A 127 -10.02 0.40 14.31
CA TYR A 127 -11.31 -0.25 14.13
C TYR A 127 -11.21 -1.66 14.68
N VAL A 128 -12.17 -2.10 15.48
CA VAL A 128 -12.15 -3.38 16.19
C VAL A 128 -13.39 -4.18 15.80
N ALA A 129 -13.19 -5.43 15.40
CA ALA A 129 -14.25 -6.42 15.24
C ALA A 129 -14.63 -6.98 16.61
N ASP A 130 -15.66 -6.39 17.21
CA ASP A 130 -16.14 -6.72 18.55
C ASP A 130 -17.13 -7.89 18.48
N LYS A 131 -16.54 -9.09 18.36
CA LYS A 131 -17.18 -10.33 17.90
C LYS A 131 -18.49 -10.66 18.62
N THR A 132 -18.46 -10.74 19.94
CA THR A 132 -19.61 -11.19 20.74
C THR A 132 -20.68 -10.11 20.85
N ASN A 133 -20.31 -8.86 20.57
CA ASN A 133 -21.25 -7.75 20.48
C ASN A 133 -21.79 -7.57 19.05
N HIS A 134 -21.36 -8.37 18.07
CA HIS A 134 -21.76 -8.27 16.65
C HIS A 134 -21.61 -6.84 16.10
N ALA A 135 -20.54 -6.16 16.52
CA ALA A 135 -20.35 -4.73 16.30
C ALA A 135 -18.95 -4.43 15.78
N ILE A 136 -18.85 -3.33 15.03
CA ILE A 136 -17.58 -2.74 14.63
C ILE A 136 -17.43 -1.45 15.42
N ARG A 137 -16.33 -1.38 16.17
CA ARG A 137 -16.03 -0.30 17.13
C ARG A 137 -14.85 0.50 16.60
N LYS A 138 -14.80 1.79 16.88
CA LYS A 138 -13.70 2.69 16.52
C LYS A 138 -13.11 3.30 17.78
N ILE A 139 -11.82 3.11 17.98
CA ILE A 139 -10.99 3.76 18.99
C ILE A 139 -10.33 4.97 18.32
N SER A 140 -10.49 6.13 18.93
CA SER A 140 -9.91 7.41 18.49
C SER A 140 -9.43 8.21 19.68
N ASN A 141 -8.82 9.36 19.45
CA ASN A 141 -8.41 10.27 20.52
C ASN A 141 -9.59 10.82 21.35
N THR A 142 -10.82 10.73 20.85
CA THR A 142 -12.04 11.13 21.57
C THR A 142 -12.73 9.96 22.29
N GLY A 143 -12.05 8.80 22.40
CA GLY A 143 -12.61 7.59 22.98
C GLY A 143 -13.11 6.58 21.94
N VAL A 144 -13.93 5.63 22.43
CA VAL A 144 -14.47 4.49 21.69
C VAL A 144 -15.92 4.75 21.29
N LYS A 145 -16.25 4.48 20.02
CA LYS A 145 -17.61 4.57 19.48
C LYS A 145 -17.97 3.36 18.64
N THR A 146 -19.24 2.98 18.66
CA THR A 146 -19.78 2.00 17.71
C THR A 146 -20.05 2.66 16.37
N ILE A 147 -19.52 2.07 15.28
CA ILE A 147 -19.69 2.62 13.92
C ILE A 147 -20.63 1.79 13.05
N ALA A 148 -20.87 0.52 13.38
CA ALA A 148 -21.86 -0.34 12.73
C ALA A 148 -22.16 -1.57 13.61
N GLY A 149 -23.37 -2.11 13.52
CA GLY A 149 -23.75 -3.34 14.23
C GLY A 149 -24.03 -3.16 15.73
N GLY A 150 -24.28 -4.27 16.42
CA GLY A 150 -24.51 -4.35 17.87
C GLY A 150 -25.84 -3.84 18.41
N TYR A 151 -26.68 -3.21 17.57
CA TYR A 151 -27.98 -2.67 18.03
C TYR A 151 -29.05 -3.76 18.22
N SER A 152 -29.09 -4.76 17.35
CA SER A 152 -30.00 -5.90 17.46
C SER A 152 -29.66 -6.86 18.61
N LYS A 153 -28.43 -6.77 19.14
CA LYS A 153 -27.80 -7.71 20.11
C LYS A 153 -27.75 -9.18 19.65
N ASN A 154 -28.20 -9.47 18.45
CA ASN A 154 -28.22 -10.78 17.86
C ASN A 154 -27.39 -10.77 16.57
N PRO A 155 -26.71 -11.89 16.26
CA PRO A 155 -26.01 -12.01 14.99
C PRO A 155 -27.00 -11.94 13.83
N GLY A 156 -26.53 -11.49 12.67
CA GLY A 156 -27.34 -11.38 11.45
C GLY A 156 -26.49 -10.96 10.27
N HIS A 157 -27.11 -10.76 9.11
CA HIS A 157 -26.46 -10.39 7.85
C HIS A 157 -27.16 -9.21 7.18
N GLN A 158 -28.01 -8.49 7.91
CA GLN A 158 -28.77 -7.38 7.34
C GLN A 158 -27.83 -6.25 6.93
N ASP A 159 -27.99 -5.73 5.72
CA ASP A 159 -27.33 -4.53 5.22
C ASP A 159 -28.18 -3.27 5.51
N GLY A 160 -27.60 -2.10 5.21
CA GLY A 160 -28.28 -0.81 5.29
C GLY A 160 -27.48 0.20 6.11
N PRO A 161 -28.14 1.24 6.65
CA PRO A 161 -27.49 2.18 7.55
C PRO A 161 -26.81 1.45 8.70
N ALA A 162 -25.68 1.98 9.19
CA ALA A 162 -24.86 1.38 10.25
C ALA A 162 -25.63 0.85 11.47
N LYS A 163 -26.72 1.52 11.85
CA LYS A 163 -27.59 1.13 12.98
C LYS A 163 -28.46 -0.11 12.72
N ASN A 164 -28.79 -0.34 11.45
CA ASN A 164 -29.64 -1.45 11.01
C ASN A 164 -28.81 -2.63 10.48
N ALA A 165 -27.54 -2.38 10.15
CA ALA A 165 -26.64 -3.45 9.77
C ALA A 165 -26.41 -4.42 10.93
N SER A 166 -26.39 -5.73 10.65
CA SER A 166 -26.05 -6.79 11.63
C SER A 166 -24.98 -7.70 11.05
N PHE A 167 -24.07 -8.20 11.89
CA PHE A 167 -22.95 -9.07 11.52
C PHE A 167 -23.07 -10.43 12.22
N SER A 168 -22.36 -11.45 11.74
CA SER A 168 -22.31 -12.72 12.46
C SER A 168 -21.51 -12.61 13.77
N ASP A 169 -21.31 -13.73 14.45
CA ASP A 169 -20.37 -13.86 15.55
C ASP A 169 -18.99 -14.35 15.08
N ASP A 170 -18.73 -14.38 13.77
CA ASP A 170 -17.43 -14.72 13.22
C ASP A 170 -17.10 -13.82 12.03
N PHE A 171 -16.45 -12.69 12.32
CA PHE A 171 -16.04 -11.74 11.30
C PHE A 171 -14.72 -11.06 11.65
N GLU A 172 -14.05 -10.58 10.61
CA GLU A 172 -12.77 -9.90 10.67
C GLU A 172 -12.82 -8.67 9.76
N ILE A 173 -12.02 -7.66 10.07
CA ILE A 173 -11.99 -6.38 9.36
C ILE A 173 -10.60 -6.07 8.79
N SER A 174 -10.59 -5.38 7.65
CA SER A 174 -9.41 -4.85 6.97
C SER A 174 -9.68 -3.44 6.47
N PHE A 175 -8.71 -2.54 6.60
CA PHE A 175 -8.82 -1.17 6.11
C PHE A 175 -8.22 -1.05 4.70
N VAL A 176 -8.96 -0.41 3.79
CA VAL A 176 -8.53 -0.18 2.42
C VAL A 176 -8.43 1.34 2.18
N PRO A 177 -7.22 1.93 2.25
CA PRO A 177 -7.02 3.37 2.12
C PRO A 177 -7.57 3.93 0.81
N GLU A 178 -7.30 3.26 -0.32
CA GLU A 178 -7.70 3.71 -1.67
C GLU A 178 -9.22 3.76 -1.88
N LYS A 179 -9.98 3.01 -1.07
CA LYS A 179 -11.46 3.01 -1.12
C LYS A 179 -12.10 3.83 0.00
N CYS A 180 -11.30 4.35 0.93
CA CYS A 180 -11.80 4.96 2.16
C CYS A 180 -12.85 4.06 2.84
N ALA A 181 -12.53 2.78 3.01
CA ALA A 181 -13.49 1.78 3.48
C ALA A 181 -12.87 0.73 4.37
N LEU A 182 -13.70 0.14 5.24
CA LEU A 182 -13.41 -1.15 5.85
C LEU A 182 -14.04 -2.25 5.00
N LEU A 183 -13.26 -3.28 4.70
CA LEU A 183 -13.78 -4.55 4.22
C LEU A 183 -13.90 -5.51 5.40
N ILE A 184 -15.01 -6.22 5.44
CA ILE A 184 -15.36 -7.16 6.48
C ILE A 184 -15.47 -8.52 5.83
N SER A 185 -14.62 -9.45 6.25
CA SER A 185 -14.84 -10.86 6.00
C SER A 185 -15.82 -11.32 7.07
N ASP A 186 -17.07 -11.57 6.71
CA ASP A 186 -18.14 -12.02 7.62
C ASP A 186 -18.31 -13.53 7.42
N HIS A 187 -17.45 -14.30 8.08
CA HIS A 187 -17.27 -15.74 7.87
C HIS A 187 -18.54 -16.50 8.21
N GLY A 188 -19.17 -16.16 9.33
CA GLY A 188 -20.41 -16.80 9.78
C GLY A 188 -21.58 -16.60 8.82
N ASN A 189 -21.55 -15.54 8.01
CA ASN A 189 -22.55 -15.27 6.99
C ASN A 189 -22.08 -15.57 5.56
N GLN A 190 -20.81 -15.95 5.36
CA GLN A 190 -20.20 -16.20 4.05
C GLN A 190 -20.24 -14.97 3.12
N LEU A 191 -20.06 -13.77 3.68
CA LEU A 191 -20.13 -12.51 2.96
C LEU A 191 -18.81 -11.75 3.05
N VAL A 192 -18.47 -11.01 2.00
CA VAL A 192 -17.53 -9.89 2.07
C VAL A 192 -18.34 -8.61 2.05
N ARG A 193 -18.20 -7.81 3.10
CA ARG A 193 -19.03 -6.62 3.32
C ARG A 193 -18.16 -5.38 3.35
N GLN A 194 -18.74 -4.23 3.07
CA GLN A 194 -18.02 -2.96 3.03
C GLN A 194 -18.72 -1.94 3.93
N ILE A 195 -17.92 -1.21 4.71
CA ILE A 195 -18.35 0.02 5.35
C ILE A 195 -17.55 1.16 4.72
N SER A 196 -18.26 2.04 4.01
CA SER A 196 -17.69 3.31 3.57
C SER A 196 -17.43 4.18 4.80
N LEU A 197 -16.17 4.57 5.00
CA LEU A 197 -15.77 5.43 6.10
C LEU A 197 -16.05 6.88 5.76
N LYS A 198 -16.02 7.73 6.80
CA LYS A 198 -16.17 9.16 6.61
C LYS A 198 -14.87 9.75 6.04
N ALA A 199 -14.99 10.80 5.24
CA ALA A 199 -13.84 11.41 4.57
C ALA A 199 -12.74 11.79 5.56
N GLU A 200 -13.11 12.33 6.73
CA GLU A 200 -12.16 12.73 7.78
C GLU A 200 -11.30 11.60 8.34
N ASP A 201 -11.70 10.34 8.17
CA ASP A 201 -10.96 9.14 8.60
C ASP A 201 -9.97 8.64 7.53
N CYS A 202 -10.07 9.18 6.32
CA CYS A 202 -9.29 8.77 5.16
C CYS A 202 -8.29 9.82 4.68
N VAL A 203 -8.42 11.08 5.13
CA VAL A 203 -7.44 12.12 4.81
C VAL A 203 -6.10 11.78 5.46
N ARG A 204 -5.06 11.63 4.63
CA ARG A 204 -3.66 11.63 5.09
C ARG A 204 -3.44 12.92 5.87
N GLY A 205 -3.01 12.82 7.13
CA GLY A 205 -2.45 13.98 7.81
C GLY A 205 -1.47 14.65 6.83
N SER A 206 -1.73 15.92 6.53
CA SER A 206 -1.09 16.65 5.44
C SER A 206 0.41 16.74 5.67
N GLN A 207 1.15 15.76 5.17
CA GLN A 207 2.59 15.81 5.02
C GLN A 207 2.95 15.12 3.70
N PHE A 208 3.26 15.97 2.72
CA PHE A 208 4.02 15.69 1.49
C PHE A 208 3.37 14.82 0.41
N ALA A 209 2.63 15.48 -0.50
CA ALA A 209 2.53 15.06 -1.90
C ALA A 209 2.55 16.22 -2.92
N LEU A 210 2.46 17.49 -2.47
CA LEU A 210 2.54 18.67 -3.34
C LEU A 210 3.86 19.45 -3.22
N GLY A 211 4.71 19.13 -2.24
CA GLY A 211 6.00 19.82 -2.04
C GLY A 211 7.14 19.33 -2.93
N ALA A 212 7.07 18.08 -3.42
CA ALA A 212 8.16 17.50 -4.21
C ALA A 212 8.14 17.96 -5.67
N VAL A 213 6.98 18.26 -6.25
CA VAL A 213 6.89 18.72 -7.66
C VAL A 213 7.28 20.19 -7.80
N SER A 214 7.06 21.00 -6.77
CA SER A 214 7.32 22.44 -6.81
C SER A 214 8.81 22.80 -6.91
N ILE A 215 9.69 22.12 -6.16
CA ILE A 215 11.10 22.52 -6.05
C ILE A 215 11.89 22.22 -7.33
N TRP A 216 11.63 21.07 -7.98
CA TRP A 216 12.31 20.72 -9.23
C TRP A 216 11.87 21.58 -10.40
N VAL A 217 10.58 21.92 -10.48
CA VAL A 217 10.04 22.78 -11.54
C VAL A 217 10.52 24.22 -11.38
N LEU A 218 10.58 24.74 -10.15
CA LEU A 218 11.13 26.06 -9.86
C LEU A 218 12.65 26.12 -10.11
N GLY A 219 13.39 25.06 -9.74
CA GLY A 219 14.84 24.98 -9.97
C GLY A 219 15.21 24.91 -11.45
N LEU A 220 14.51 24.06 -12.23
CA LEU A 220 14.71 23.98 -13.68
C LEU A 220 14.30 25.29 -14.36
N GLY A 221 13.18 25.88 -13.95
CA GLY A 221 12.71 27.18 -14.45
C GLY A 221 13.72 28.32 -14.23
N LEU A 222 14.27 28.43 -13.01
CA LEU A 222 15.29 29.44 -12.71
C LEU A 222 16.59 29.22 -13.50
N SER A 223 17.03 27.97 -13.64
CA SER A 223 18.25 27.64 -14.37
C SER A 223 18.16 28.01 -15.86
N CYS A 224 17.00 27.77 -16.47
CA CYS A 224 16.74 28.12 -17.87
C CYS A 224 16.71 29.64 -18.07
N LEU A 225 16.07 30.37 -17.14
CA LEU A 225 16.00 31.84 -17.17
C LEU A 225 17.39 32.47 -17.04
N LEU A 226 18.23 31.96 -16.14
CA LEU A 226 19.62 32.42 -15.97
C LEU A 226 20.46 32.13 -17.21
N GLY A 227 20.31 30.95 -17.83
CA GLY A 227 20.99 30.61 -19.09
C GLY A 227 20.63 31.56 -20.24
N LEU A 228 19.36 31.93 -20.35
CA LEU A 228 18.87 32.88 -21.36
C LEU A 228 19.44 34.29 -21.15
N ILE A 229 19.48 34.77 -19.90
CA ILE A 229 20.03 36.08 -19.53
C ILE A 229 21.54 36.15 -19.83
N VAL A 230 22.29 35.10 -19.46
CA VAL A 230 23.73 35.02 -19.75
C VAL A 230 23.97 34.97 -21.26
N GLY A 231 23.18 34.18 -22.01
CA GLY A 231 23.29 34.11 -23.47
C GLY A 231 23.10 35.47 -24.15
N ILE A 232 22.07 36.22 -23.78
CA ILE A 232 21.80 37.57 -24.31
C ILE A 232 22.89 38.57 -23.89
N ALA A 233 23.38 38.48 -22.66
CA ALA A 233 24.44 39.36 -22.15
C ALA A 233 25.80 39.12 -22.83
N VAL A 234 26.10 37.88 -23.24
CA VAL A 234 27.35 37.49 -23.89
C VAL A 234 27.30 37.66 -25.42
N GLN A 235 26.10 37.67 -26.02
CA GLN A 235 25.88 37.85 -27.47
C GLN A 235 26.63 39.04 -28.11
N PRO A 236 26.69 40.25 -27.51
CA PRO A 236 27.47 41.36 -28.09
C PRO A 236 29.00 41.19 -27.99
N TYR A 237 29.51 40.28 -27.16
CA TYR A 237 30.95 40.04 -27.00
C TYR A 237 31.50 39.01 -27.99
N ILE A 238 30.67 38.06 -28.45
CA ILE A 238 31.07 37.03 -29.42
C ILE A 238 31.19 37.63 -30.84
N PHE A 239 30.31 38.55 -31.21
CA PHE A 239 30.30 39.16 -32.56
C PHE A 239 31.44 40.17 -32.82
N ARG A 240 32.18 40.62 -31.80
CA ARG A 240 33.29 41.57 -31.98
C ARG A 240 34.63 40.93 -32.37
N ARG A 241 34.71 39.60 -32.44
CA ARG A 241 35.98 38.88 -32.66
C ARG A 241 36.14 38.29 -34.06
N THR A 242 35.28 38.67 -35.00
CA THR A 242 35.26 38.14 -36.38
C THR A 242 35.52 39.21 -37.44
N GLU A 243 36.26 40.29 -37.12
CA GLU A 243 36.85 41.20 -38.11
C GLU A 243 38.36 41.29 -37.92
N ARG A 244 39.07 40.24 -38.33
CA ARG A 244 40.46 40.31 -38.82
C ARG A 244 40.83 38.93 -39.31
N LEU A 245 40.60 38.67 -40.59
CA LEU A 245 41.43 37.82 -41.45
C LEU A 245 40.79 37.76 -42.84
N GLN A 246 41.42 38.46 -43.79
CA GLN A 246 41.40 38.18 -45.22
C GLN A 246 42.87 38.06 -45.65
N PRO A 247 43.21 37.43 -46.79
CA PRO A 247 42.47 36.46 -47.63
C PRO A 247 43.36 35.21 -47.93
N PRO A 248 43.05 34.37 -48.94
CA PRO A 248 43.76 34.63 -50.20
C PRO A 248 42.91 34.48 -51.47
N VAL A 249 43.50 35.09 -52.49
CA VAL A 249 43.14 35.21 -53.90
C VAL A 249 43.07 33.85 -54.60
N PHE A 250 42.04 33.64 -55.42
CA PHE A 250 42.11 32.72 -56.55
C PHE A 250 41.40 33.33 -57.77
N GLN A 251 42.00 33.10 -58.93
CA GLN A 251 41.96 33.89 -60.15
C GLN A 251 40.90 33.40 -61.16
N ASP A 252 40.54 34.30 -62.07
CA ASP A 252 39.43 34.32 -63.04
C ASP A 252 39.06 33.05 -63.83
N MET A 253 37.76 32.96 -64.16
CA MET A 253 37.29 32.51 -65.47
C MET A 253 35.99 33.25 -65.85
N ASP A 254 36.01 33.83 -67.06
CA ASP A 254 35.03 34.72 -67.67
C ASP A 254 33.70 34.06 -68.15
N ALA A 255 32.65 34.91 -68.18
CA ALA A 255 31.54 35.02 -69.17
C ALA A 255 30.54 33.84 -69.33
N LEU A 256 29.20 33.99 -69.50
CA LEU A 256 28.31 35.02 -70.11
C LEU A 256 26.81 34.62 -69.80
N PRO A 257 25.74 35.32 -70.28
CA PRO A 257 24.78 36.14 -69.51
C PRO A 257 23.37 35.56 -69.22
N ASN A 258 22.63 36.29 -68.37
CA ASN A 258 21.16 36.35 -68.09
C ASN A 258 20.25 36.30 -69.36
N PRO A 259 18.89 36.20 -69.33
CA PRO A 259 17.90 36.63 -68.30
C PRO A 259 16.75 35.60 -68.06
N SER A 260 15.81 35.72 -67.11
CA SER A 260 14.59 36.59 -67.03
C SER A 260 13.67 35.86 -66.01
N GLY A 261 13.07 36.43 -64.96
CA GLY A 261 12.02 37.46 -64.83
C GLY A 261 11.36 37.22 -63.44
N GLU A 262 11.14 38.23 -62.60
CA GLU A 262 9.85 38.95 -62.43
C GLU A 262 8.63 38.00 -62.35
N ALA A 263 7.66 38.06 -61.44
CA ALA A 263 7.22 39.03 -60.44
C ALA A 263 6.25 38.25 -59.47
N SER A 264 6.18 38.56 -58.18
CA SER A 264 5.22 39.49 -57.54
C SER A 264 3.76 39.02 -57.43
N THR A 265 3.17 39.43 -56.31
CA THR A 265 1.73 39.58 -55.96
C THR A 265 0.97 38.41 -55.32
N ASP A 266 0.79 38.55 -54.00
CA ASP A 266 -0.51 38.76 -53.33
C ASP A 266 -1.75 38.63 -54.22
N THR A 267 -2.73 37.83 -53.80
CA THR A 267 -4.06 38.34 -53.40
C THR A 267 -5.07 37.23 -53.01
N LEU A 268 -5.74 37.48 -51.88
CA LEU A 268 -7.21 37.44 -51.71
C LEU A 268 -8.00 36.13 -51.55
N LEU A 269 -8.79 36.16 -50.46
CA LEU A 269 -10.17 35.67 -50.30
C LEU A 269 -10.31 34.13 -50.15
N ARG A 270 -11.24 33.57 -49.37
CA ARG A 270 -12.53 34.07 -48.92
C ARG A 270 -13.02 33.14 -47.79
N HIS A 271 -13.62 33.75 -46.77
CA HIS A 271 -14.65 33.12 -45.95
C HIS A 271 -15.71 32.40 -46.79
N GLN A 272 -16.12 31.19 -46.39
CA GLN A 272 -17.54 30.88 -46.15
C GLN A 272 -17.77 29.47 -45.58
N LYS A 273 -18.61 29.41 -44.51
CA LYS A 273 -19.78 28.53 -44.27
C LYS A 273 -19.61 27.01 -44.45
N ARG A 274 -20.23 26.14 -43.65
CA ARG A 274 -21.57 26.22 -43.02
C ARG A 274 -21.71 25.08 -42.01
N SER A 275 -22.45 25.35 -40.94
CA SER A 275 -23.11 24.36 -40.08
C SER A 275 -24.33 23.77 -40.80
N CYS A 276 -24.50 22.45 -40.59
CA CYS A 276 -25.75 21.78 -40.23
C CYS A 276 -25.40 20.79 -39.13
#